data_AF-A0A7G9RHV8-F1
#
_entry.id   AF-A0A7G9RHV8-F1
#
_cell.length_a   1.000
_cell.length_b   1.000
_cell.length_c   1.000
_cell.angle_alpha   90.00
_cell.angle_beta   90.00
_cell.angle_gamma   90.00
#
_symmetry.space_group_name_H-M   'P 1'
#
loop_
_entity.id
_entity.type
_entity.pdbx_description
1 polymer ?
#
loop_
_entity_poly.entity_id
_entity_poly.type
_entity_poly.pdbx_seq_one_letter_code
_entity_poly.pdbx_strand_id
1 'polypeptide(L)'
;MLLDTASLYFRAYFGVPDSFTAPDGTPVNAVRGLLDFIARLVTDYRPTHLACCWDNDWRPNWRVELIPSYKAHRVEREVPGGSDVEEVPDPLEAQIPVIVEVLEAFGITIVGADDYEADDVIGTLATGAGMPVDIVTGDRDLFQLVDDTAEVRVLYTARGVGKHERITGQVVREKYGVEAGQYADFATLRGDTSDGLPGVAGVGEKTAATLLGRFGDVPGILAAADDPASDLAPGPRRKIKDAADYLAVAPRVVAVARDLDLDAPDLTLPLTPADPEAVARLAEQWGLNSPAARLVEALTALR
;
A
#
# COMPACT_ATOMS: atom_id res chain seq x y z
N MET A 1 3.12 -0.43 13.32
CA MET A 1 2.57 -1.28 12.23
C MET A 1 1.68 -0.40 11.39
N LEU A 2 1.89 -0.38 10.07
CA LEU A 2 1.16 0.45 9.13
C LEU A 2 0.36 -0.47 8.22
N LEU A 3 -0.96 -0.32 8.21
CA LEU A 3 -1.87 -1.15 7.42
C LEU A 3 -2.25 -0.38 6.16
N ASP A 4 -1.94 -0.95 5.00
CA ASP A 4 -2.58 -0.57 3.74
C ASP A 4 -4.03 -1.06 3.78
N THR A 5 -4.92 -0.17 4.22
CA THR A 5 -6.27 -0.56 4.64
C THR A 5 -7.11 -0.99 3.45
N ALA A 6 -6.97 -0.31 2.31
CA ALA A 6 -7.62 -0.69 1.06
C ALA A 6 -7.21 -2.08 0.59
N SER A 7 -5.91 -2.32 0.49
CA SER A 7 -5.40 -3.64 0.11
C SER A 7 -5.93 -4.76 1.03
N LEU A 8 -6.06 -4.48 2.33
CA LEU A 8 -6.57 -5.45 3.29
C LEU A 8 -8.09 -5.67 3.22
N TYR A 9 -8.92 -4.63 3.05
CA TYR A 9 -10.37 -4.83 2.93
C TYR A 9 -10.76 -5.44 1.59
N PHE A 10 -10.07 -5.10 0.48
CA PHE A 10 -10.29 -5.77 -0.81
C PHE A 10 -9.93 -7.25 -0.71
N ARG A 11 -8.82 -7.55 -0.02
CA ARG A 11 -8.42 -8.92 0.25
C ARG A 11 -9.44 -9.67 1.11
N ALA A 12 -10.00 -9.01 2.12
CA ALA A 12 -11.06 -9.59 2.93
C ALA A 12 -12.31 -9.87 2.10
N TYR A 13 -12.72 -8.90 1.26
CA TYR A 13 -13.87 -9.03 0.37
C TYR A 13 -13.77 -10.25 -0.56
N PHE A 14 -12.65 -10.42 -1.26
CA PHE A 14 -12.47 -11.56 -2.17
C PHE A 14 -12.09 -12.87 -1.46
N GLY A 15 -11.58 -12.80 -0.24
CA GLY A 15 -11.08 -13.96 0.51
C GLY A 15 -12.08 -14.56 1.51
N VAL A 16 -13.10 -13.80 1.91
CA VAL A 16 -14.12 -14.21 2.88
C VAL A 16 -15.46 -14.36 2.17
N PRO A 17 -16.21 -15.47 2.40
CA PRO A 17 -17.52 -15.68 1.78
C PRO A 17 -18.48 -14.51 1.99
N ASP A 18 -19.12 -14.05 0.92
CA ASP A 18 -20.16 -13.01 0.92
C ASP A 18 -21.47 -13.45 1.61
N SER A 19 -21.62 -14.74 1.89
CA SER A 19 -22.70 -15.29 2.72
C SER A 19 -22.66 -14.84 4.18
N PHE A 20 -21.58 -14.20 4.62
CA PHE A 20 -21.57 -13.46 5.88
C PHE A 20 -22.27 -12.12 5.68
N THR A 21 -23.52 -12.06 6.11
CA THR A 21 -24.37 -10.87 6.03
C THR A 21 -24.75 -10.36 7.43
N ALA A 22 -24.99 -9.05 7.51
CA ALA A 22 -25.67 -8.43 8.63
C ALA A 22 -27.14 -8.89 8.72
N PRO A 23 -27.86 -8.64 9.84
CA PRO A 23 -29.27 -8.98 10.01
C PRO A 23 -30.21 -8.39 8.94
N ASP A 24 -29.84 -7.26 8.34
CA ASP A 24 -30.58 -6.61 7.25
C ASP A 24 -30.29 -7.21 5.86
N GLY A 25 -29.36 -8.17 5.77
CA GLY A 25 -28.95 -8.83 4.52
C GLY A 25 -27.74 -8.17 3.83
N THR A 26 -27.23 -7.05 4.34
CA THR A 26 -26.03 -6.40 3.79
C THR A 26 -24.80 -7.30 3.95
N PRO A 27 -24.01 -7.57 2.91
CA PRO A 27 -22.75 -8.30 3.05
C PRO A 27 -21.77 -7.58 3.97
N VAL A 28 -21.10 -8.31 4.87
CA VAL A 28 -20.13 -7.78 5.85
C VAL A 28 -18.80 -8.54 5.85
N ASN A 29 -18.53 -9.29 4.78
CA ASN A 29 -17.36 -10.14 4.63
C ASN A 29 -16.03 -9.37 4.63
N ALA A 30 -15.98 -8.18 4.06
CA ALA A 30 -14.81 -7.30 4.10
C ALA A 30 -14.55 -6.78 5.51
N VAL A 31 -15.58 -6.26 6.19
CA VAL A 31 -15.47 -5.77 7.58
C VAL A 31 -14.99 -6.89 8.51
N ARG A 32 -15.65 -8.04 8.44
CA ARG A 32 -15.32 -9.22 9.25
C ARG A 32 -13.89 -9.69 9.00
N GLY A 33 -13.47 -9.78 7.74
CA GLY A 33 -12.13 -10.21 7.38
C GLY A 33 -11.05 -9.22 7.83
N LEU A 34 -11.28 -7.92 7.68
CA LEU A 34 -10.35 -6.89 8.14
C LEU A 34 -10.13 -6.96 9.66
N LEU A 35 -11.20 -7.04 10.46
CA LEU A 35 -11.09 -7.19 11.91
C LEU A 35 -10.32 -8.46 12.31
N ASP A 36 -10.58 -9.58 11.62
CA ASP A 36 -9.85 -10.83 11.85
C ASP A 36 -8.37 -10.73 11.46
N PHE A 37 -8.06 -9.99 10.39
CA PHE A 37 -6.68 -9.71 10.00
C PHE A 37 -5.95 -8.85 11.03
N ILE A 38 -6.58 -7.78 11.51
CA ILE A 38 -6.02 -6.91 12.56
C ILE A 38 -5.81 -7.72 13.84
N ALA A 39 -6.82 -8.46 14.32
CA ALA A 39 -6.71 -9.27 15.53
C ALA A 39 -5.55 -10.28 15.45
N ARG A 40 -5.37 -10.91 14.29
CA ARG A 40 -4.26 -11.81 14.04
C ARG A 40 -2.91 -11.09 14.04
N LEU A 41 -2.78 -9.99 13.30
CA LEU A 41 -1.53 -9.24 13.20
C LEU A 41 -1.11 -8.69 14.58
N VAL A 42 -2.08 -8.18 15.35
CA VAL A 42 -1.87 -7.75 16.73
C VAL A 42 -1.38 -8.91 17.60
N THR A 43 -1.97 -10.09 17.47
CA THR A 43 -1.55 -11.28 18.23
C THR A 43 -0.14 -11.74 17.84
N ASP A 44 0.14 -11.83 16.54
CA ASP A 44 1.38 -12.38 15.99
C ASP A 44 2.58 -11.46 16.20
N TYR A 45 2.37 -10.13 16.14
CA TYR A 45 3.43 -9.12 16.16
C TYR A 45 3.47 -8.24 17.40
N ARG A 46 2.38 -8.20 18.17
CA ARG A 46 2.24 -7.38 19.39
C ARG A 46 2.72 -5.92 19.21
N PRO A 47 2.23 -5.20 18.18
CA PRO A 47 2.66 -3.83 17.93
C PRO A 47 2.22 -2.90 19.07
N THR A 48 3.04 -1.90 19.39
CA THR A 48 2.68 -0.82 20.32
C THR A 48 1.95 0.33 19.62
N HIS A 49 2.21 0.50 18.32
CA HIS A 49 1.59 1.52 17.49
C HIS A 49 1.00 0.86 16.23
N LEU A 50 -0.21 1.29 15.85
CA LEU A 50 -0.91 0.78 14.69
C LEU A 50 -1.70 1.91 14.01
N ALA A 51 -1.56 2.01 12.69
CA ALA A 51 -2.33 2.93 11.86
C ALA A 51 -3.02 2.17 10.71
N CYS A 52 -4.28 2.51 10.46
CA CYS A 52 -4.98 2.22 9.23
C CYS A 52 -4.72 3.36 8.24
N CYS A 53 -3.77 3.17 7.32
CA CYS A 53 -3.46 4.15 6.28
C CYS A 53 -4.55 4.12 5.21
N TRP A 54 -4.99 5.29 4.78
CA TRP A 54 -6.22 5.48 4.01
C TRP A 54 -5.97 6.28 2.73
N ASP A 55 -6.69 5.92 1.68
CA ASP A 55 -6.75 6.67 0.43
C ASP A 55 -7.78 7.80 0.58
N ASN A 56 -7.31 9.02 0.85
CA ASN A 56 -8.18 10.20 0.68
C ASN A 56 -8.35 10.53 -0.81
N ASP A 57 -7.33 10.21 -1.62
CA ASP A 57 -7.42 10.14 -3.08
C ASP A 57 -6.64 8.92 -3.58
N TRP A 58 -7.37 7.88 -4.00
CA TRP A 58 -6.80 6.61 -4.48
C TRP A 58 -6.10 6.75 -5.85
N ARG A 59 -6.36 7.86 -6.55
CA ARG A 59 -5.82 8.20 -7.86
C ARG A 59 -5.53 9.72 -7.96
N PRO A 60 -4.50 10.21 -7.25
CA PRO A 60 -4.21 11.62 -7.19
C PRO A 60 -4.03 12.27 -8.56
N ASN A 61 -4.72 13.39 -8.78
CA ASN A 61 -4.67 14.09 -10.05
C ASN A 61 -3.23 14.50 -10.43
N TRP A 62 -2.35 14.81 -9.46
CA TRP A 62 -0.95 15.14 -9.75
C TRP A 62 -0.17 13.98 -10.37
N ARG A 63 -0.52 12.72 -10.07
CA ARG A 63 0.05 11.54 -10.76
C ARG A 63 -0.53 11.38 -12.16
N VAL A 64 -1.83 11.60 -12.30
CA VAL A 64 -2.55 11.51 -13.59
C VAL A 64 -2.06 12.57 -14.58
N GLU A 65 -1.80 13.79 -14.13
CA GLU A 65 -1.25 14.88 -14.95
C GLU A 65 0.13 14.53 -15.52
N LEU A 66 0.95 13.78 -14.77
CA LEU A 66 2.26 13.31 -15.21
C LEU A 66 2.13 12.12 -16.17
N ILE A 67 1.26 11.15 -15.85
CA ILE A 67 1.02 9.95 -16.64
C ILE A 67 -0.49 9.67 -16.69
N PRO A 68 -1.18 10.06 -17.78
CA PRO A 68 -2.64 9.91 -17.88
C PRO A 68 -3.15 8.48 -17.78
N SER A 69 -2.32 7.48 -18.10
CA SER A 69 -2.69 6.07 -18.00
C SER A 69 -2.67 5.52 -16.57
N TYR A 70 -2.09 6.25 -15.62
CA TYR A 70 -1.98 5.83 -14.22
C TYR A 70 -3.37 5.48 -13.67
N LYS A 71 -3.55 4.22 -13.25
CA LYS A 71 -4.80 3.62 -12.72
C LYS A 71 -6.06 3.84 -13.56
N ALA A 72 -5.94 4.29 -14.81
CA ALA A 72 -7.08 4.71 -15.64
C ALA A 72 -8.09 3.59 -15.92
N HIS A 73 -7.63 2.33 -15.95
CA HIS A 73 -8.48 1.16 -16.17
C HIS A 73 -9.30 0.73 -14.94
N ARG A 74 -9.10 1.39 -13.80
CA ARG A 74 -9.88 1.19 -12.56
C ARG A 74 -10.89 2.32 -12.34
N VAL A 75 -10.97 3.32 -13.22
CA VAL A 75 -11.88 4.47 -13.06
C VAL A 75 -13.26 4.12 -13.61
N GLU A 76 -14.29 4.21 -12.76
CA GLU A 76 -15.69 4.16 -13.18
C GLU A 76 -16.14 5.53 -13.72
N ARG A 77 -15.82 6.59 -12.99
CA ARG A 77 -16.23 7.97 -13.33
C ARG A 77 -15.22 9.00 -12.84
N GLU A 78 -14.79 9.88 -13.75
CA GLU A 78 -13.94 11.02 -13.39
C GLU A 78 -14.73 12.11 -12.65
N VAL A 79 -14.11 12.73 -11.64
CA VAL A 79 -14.74 13.79 -10.82
C VAL A 79 -13.91 15.08 -10.90
N PRO A 80 -14.38 16.12 -11.61
CA PRO A 80 -13.63 17.39 -11.68
C PRO A 80 -13.48 18.05 -10.31
N GLY A 81 -12.24 18.21 -9.86
CA GLY A 81 -11.91 18.89 -8.60
C GLY A 81 -12.14 18.03 -7.34
N GLY A 82 -12.24 16.72 -7.48
CA GLY A 82 -12.26 15.76 -6.37
C GLY A 82 -11.66 14.42 -6.78
N SER A 83 -11.65 13.44 -5.87
CA SER A 83 -11.21 12.08 -6.17
C SER A 83 -12.12 11.43 -7.23
N ASP A 84 -11.52 10.78 -8.22
CA ASP A 84 -12.23 9.93 -9.18
C ASP A 84 -12.99 8.82 -8.44
N VAL A 85 -14.04 8.29 -9.08
CA VAL A 85 -14.75 7.10 -8.58
C VAL A 85 -14.04 5.86 -9.11
N GLU A 86 -13.50 5.04 -8.20
CA GLU A 86 -12.93 3.73 -8.52
C GLU A 86 -14.05 2.72 -8.85
N GLU A 87 -13.79 1.80 -9.79
CA GLU A 87 -14.62 0.62 -10.03
C GLU A 87 -14.50 -0.33 -8.83
N VAL A 88 -15.39 -0.16 -7.86
CA VAL A 88 -15.52 -1.00 -6.67
C VAL A 88 -16.83 -1.76 -6.75
N PRO A 89 -16.89 -3.08 -6.45
CA PRO A 89 -18.16 -3.78 -6.38
C PRO A 89 -19.12 -3.12 -5.38
N ASP A 90 -20.38 -2.81 -5.76
CA ASP A 90 -21.36 -2.15 -4.86
C ASP A 90 -21.43 -2.78 -3.45
N PRO A 91 -21.38 -4.14 -3.29
CA PRO A 91 -21.42 -4.74 -1.96
C PRO A 91 -20.18 -4.45 -1.10
N LEU A 92 -19.04 -4.13 -1.71
CA LEU A 92 -17.84 -3.68 -1.00
C LEU A 92 -17.93 -2.19 -0.66
N GLU A 93 -18.39 -1.36 -1.58
CA GLU A 93 -18.56 0.09 -1.34
C GLU A 93 -19.45 0.34 -0.11
N ALA A 94 -20.54 -0.42 0.03
CA ALA A 94 -21.44 -0.36 1.19
C ALA A 94 -20.76 -0.73 2.53
N GLN A 95 -19.64 -1.46 2.51
CA GLN A 95 -18.91 -1.89 3.71
C GLN A 95 -17.86 -0.89 4.17
N ILE A 96 -17.40 0.03 3.30
CA ILE A 96 -16.33 0.98 3.62
C ILE A 96 -16.73 1.92 4.78
N PRO A 97 -17.94 2.54 4.80
CA PRO A 97 -18.37 3.36 5.93
C PRO A 97 -18.43 2.55 7.24
N VAL A 98 -18.85 1.28 7.17
CA VAL A 98 -18.91 0.39 8.34
C VAL A 98 -17.52 0.08 8.88
N ILE A 99 -16.52 -0.08 8.00
CA ILE A 99 -15.12 -0.24 8.41
C ILE A 99 -14.66 0.96 9.23
N VAL A 100 -14.91 2.18 8.73
CA VAL A 100 -14.52 3.43 9.41
C VAL A 100 -15.19 3.51 10.79
N GLU A 101 -16.52 3.36 10.85
CA GLU A 101 -17.28 3.42 12.11
C GLU A 101 -16.76 2.43 13.16
N VAL A 102 -16.44 1.20 12.73
CA VAL A 102 -15.93 0.17 13.64
C VAL A 102 -14.51 0.50 14.10
N LEU A 103 -13.60 0.87 13.20
CA LEU A 103 -12.23 1.23 13.56
C LEU A 103 -12.18 2.42 14.54
N GLU A 104 -13.01 3.44 14.30
CA GLU A 104 -13.18 4.59 15.19
C GLU A 104 -13.71 4.17 16.57
N ALA A 105 -14.71 3.29 16.63
CA ALA A 105 -15.24 2.78 17.90
C ALA A 105 -14.18 1.98 18.70
N PHE A 106 -13.28 1.26 18.01
CA PHE A 106 -12.13 0.63 18.65
C PHE A 106 -11.07 1.65 19.09
N GLY A 107 -11.03 2.84 18.50
CA GLY A 107 -9.98 3.85 18.69
C GLY A 107 -8.71 3.54 17.91
N ILE A 108 -8.82 2.77 16.82
CA ILE A 108 -7.69 2.51 15.92
C ILE A 108 -7.54 3.70 14.99
N THR A 109 -6.36 4.32 15.00
CA THR A 109 -6.09 5.53 14.22
C THR A 109 -6.19 5.26 12.72
N ILE A 110 -7.06 6.01 12.04
CA ILE A 110 -7.11 6.10 10.59
C ILE A 110 -6.33 7.35 10.17
N VAL A 111 -5.41 7.21 9.22
CA VAL A 111 -4.57 8.31 8.74
C VAL A 111 -4.68 8.38 7.22
N GLY A 112 -5.09 9.54 6.72
CA GLY A 112 -5.14 9.87 5.30
C GLY A 112 -4.50 11.24 5.06
N ALA A 113 -4.18 11.54 3.80
CA ALA A 113 -3.71 12.85 3.38
C ALA A 113 -4.40 13.24 2.08
N ASP A 114 -5.01 14.41 2.04
CA ASP A 114 -5.72 14.91 0.86
C ASP A 114 -4.78 14.95 -0.36
N ASP A 115 -5.30 14.58 -1.53
CA ASP A 115 -4.55 14.42 -2.78
C ASP A 115 -3.45 13.34 -2.75
N TYR A 116 -3.50 12.40 -1.80
CA TYR A 116 -2.54 11.30 -1.68
C TYR A 116 -3.20 9.95 -1.36
N GLU A 117 -2.45 8.90 -1.72
CA GLU A 117 -2.82 7.50 -1.53
C GLU A 117 -2.39 7.00 -0.15
N ALA A 118 -2.95 5.85 0.27
CA ALA A 118 -2.50 5.16 1.48
C ALA A 118 -1.00 4.84 1.42
N ASP A 119 -0.47 4.55 0.23
CA ASP A 119 0.93 4.27 -0.04
C ASP A 119 1.86 5.44 0.34
N ASP A 120 1.41 6.67 0.11
CA ASP A 120 2.14 7.90 0.45
C ASP A 120 2.10 8.20 1.95
N VAL A 121 0.97 7.92 2.60
CA VAL A 121 0.84 7.98 4.05
C VAL A 121 1.78 6.95 4.69
N ILE A 122 1.81 5.72 4.17
CA ILE A 122 2.73 4.67 4.64
C ILE A 122 4.18 5.10 4.42
N GLY A 123 4.51 5.60 3.23
CA GLY A 123 5.85 6.08 2.89
C GLY A 123 6.33 7.17 3.85
N THR A 124 5.45 8.09 4.20
CA THR A 124 5.74 9.17 5.16
C THR A 124 5.89 8.65 6.59
N LEU A 125 4.94 7.83 7.08
CA LEU A 125 5.00 7.31 8.45
C LEU A 125 6.15 6.33 8.69
N ALA A 126 6.55 5.56 7.67
CA ALA A 126 7.67 4.63 7.76
C ALA A 126 9.02 5.35 7.73
N THR A 127 9.12 6.45 6.98
CA THR A 127 10.37 7.19 6.81
C THR A 127 10.71 7.96 8.08
N GLY A 128 11.82 7.60 8.73
CA GLY A 128 12.26 8.31 9.94
C GLY A 128 11.42 8.02 11.18
N ALA A 129 10.65 6.91 11.20
CA ALA A 129 9.81 6.50 12.32
C ALA A 129 10.56 6.37 13.67
N GLY A 130 11.90 6.21 13.64
CA GLY A 130 12.72 6.06 14.84
C GLY A 130 12.50 4.74 15.59
N MET A 131 11.75 3.81 15.00
CA MET A 131 11.43 2.50 15.54
C MET A 131 11.19 1.49 14.41
N PRO A 132 11.25 0.17 14.68
CA PRO A 132 10.95 -0.84 13.67
C PRO A 132 9.53 -0.72 13.12
N VAL A 133 9.38 -0.91 11.81
CA VAL A 133 8.09 -0.74 11.12
C VAL A 133 7.74 -2.00 10.33
N ASP A 134 6.58 -2.57 10.65
CA ASP A 134 5.89 -3.56 9.83
C ASP A 134 4.86 -2.85 8.95
N ILE A 135 5.11 -2.83 7.63
CA ILE A 135 4.16 -2.37 6.60
C ILE A 135 3.36 -3.58 6.14
N VAL A 136 2.03 -3.55 6.22
CA VAL A 136 1.17 -4.68 5.86
C VAL A 136 0.40 -4.34 4.61
N THR A 137 0.75 -4.97 3.49
CA THR A 137 0.15 -4.70 2.18
C THR A 137 0.15 -5.94 1.28
N GLY A 138 -0.75 -5.97 0.30
CA GLY A 138 -0.69 -6.87 -0.86
C GLY A 138 0.05 -6.29 -2.07
N ASP A 139 0.48 -5.03 -1.99
CA ASP A 139 1.18 -4.31 -3.05
C ASP A 139 2.69 -4.54 -2.97
N ARG A 140 3.32 -4.65 -4.15
CA ARG A 140 4.78 -4.76 -4.26
C ARG A 140 5.44 -3.39 -4.33
N ASP A 141 4.73 -2.33 -4.65
CA ASP A 141 5.31 -1.01 -4.82
C ASP A 141 5.88 -0.48 -3.50
N LEU A 142 5.29 -0.88 -2.37
CA LEU A 142 5.81 -0.60 -1.04
C LEU A 142 7.11 -1.36 -0.69
N PHE A 143 7.62 -2.26 -1.55
CA PHE A 143 8.96 -2.83 -1.36
C PHE A 143 10.06 -1.77 -1.42
N GLN A 144 9.78 -0.62 -2.05
CA GLN A 144 10.66 0.54 -2.08
C GLN A 144 10.94 1.16 -0.69
N LEU A 145 10.12 0.82 0.31
CA LEU A 145 10.25 1.32 1.69
C LEU A 145 11.05 0.39 2.60
N VAL A 146 11.43 -0.80 2.13
CA VAL A 146 12.22 -1.73 2.94
C VAL A 146 13.59 -1.12 3.26
N ASP A 147 13.92 -1.07 4.54
CA ASP A 147 15.18 -0.53 5.05
C ASP A 147 15.64 -1.40 6.23
N ASP A 148 16.63 -2.26 5.98
CA ASP A 148 17.18 -3.17 7.00
C ASP A 148 17.88 -2.41 8.14
N THR A 149 18.36 -1.18 7.90
CA THR A 149 19.05 -0.35 8.92
C THR A 149 18.05 0.29 9.87
N ALA A 150 16.93 0.78 9.33
CA ALA A 150 15.82 1.33 10.11
C ALA A 150 14.83 0.26 10.62
N GLU A 151 15.09 -1.02 10.32
CA GLU A 151 14.21 -2.15 10.63
C GLU A 151 12.78 -1.99 10.06
N VAL A 152 12.69 -1.43 8.85
CA VAL A 152 11.46 -1.33 8.07
C VAL A 152 11.34 -2.52 7.13
N ARG A 153 10.25 -3.28 7.24
CA ARG A 153 9.97 -4.43 6.38
C ARG A 153 8.52 -4.48 5.93
N VAL A 154 8.26 -5.21 4.86
CA VAL A 154 6.90 -5.43 4.35
C VAL A 154 6.41 -6.83 4.72
N LEU A 155 5.26 -6.91 5.38
CA LEU A 155 4.46 -8.12 5.57
C LEU A 155 3.56 -8.30 4.35
N TYR A 156 4.13 -8.90 3.30
CA TYR A 156 3.50 -9.03 1.99
C TYR A 156 2.40 -10.09 2.00
N THR A 157 1.16 -9.65 1.82
CA THR A 157 -0.03 -10.46 2.07
C THR A 157 -0.59 -11.16 0.83
N ALA A 158 0.11 -11.17 -0.31
CA ALA A 158 -0.41 -11.75 -1.56
C ALA A 158 -0.85 -13.23 -1.49
N ARG A 159 -0.39 -14.00 -0.49
CA ARG A 159 -0.85 -15.37 -0.21
C ARG A 159 -1.85 -15.49 0.95
N GLY A 160 -2.46 -14.37 1.33
CA GLY A 160 -3.31 -14.23 2.51
C GLY A 160 -2.54 -13.71 3.72
N VAL A 161 -3.22 -12.95 4.59
CA VAL A 161 -2.64 -12.43 5.85
C VAL A 161 -2.09 -13.57 6.71
N GLY A 162 -2.70 -14.75 6.66
CA GLY A 162 -2.20 -15.89 7.45
C GLY A 162 -0.94 -16.59 6.95
N LYS A 163 -0.48 -16.26 5.73
CA LYS A 163 0.70 -16.82 5.06
C LYS A 163 1.54 -15.70 4.43
N HIS A 164 1.48 -14.51 5.02
CA HIS A 164 2.22 -13.36 4.54
C HIS A 164 3.72 -13.66 4.55
N GLU A 165 4.44 -13.08 3.60
CA GLU A 165 5.89 -13.17 3.52
C GLU A 165 6.52 -11.94 4.15
N ARG A 166 7.65 -12.11 4.85
CA ARG A 166 8.41 -10.99 5.39
C ARG A 166 9.44 -10.57 4.35
N ILE A 167 9.21 -9.44 3.70
CA ILE A 167 10.09 -8.89 2.68
C ILE A 167 11.09 -7.98 3.36
N THR A 168 12.35 -8.41 3.35
CA THR A 168 13.53 -7.65 3.80
C THR A 168 14.40 -7.27 2.61
N GLY A 169 15.44 -6.47 2.81
CA GLY A 169 16.34 -6.08 1.73
C GLY A 169 16.99 -7.29 1.04
N GLN A 170 17.29 -8.33 1.82
CA GLN A 170 17.75 -9.62 1.29
C GLN A 170 16.72 -10.27 0.34
N VAL A 171 15.45 -10.33 0.74
CA VAL A 171 14.39 -10.93 -0.10
C VAL A 171 14.21 -10.14 -1.39
N VAL A 172 14.28 -8.81 -1.33
CA VAL A 172 14.19 -7.96 -2.53
C VAL A 172 15.35 -8.26 -3.48
N ARG A 173 16.59 -8.29 -2.99
CA ARG A 173 17.78 -8.62 -3.79
C ARG A 173 17.69 -10.00 -4.44
N GLU A 174 17.29 -11.02 -3.67
CA GLU A 174 17.22 -12.40 -4.15
C GLU A 174 16.15 -12.58 -5.25
N LYS A 175 15.01 -11.90 -5.12
CA LYS A 175 13.89 -12.04 -6.07
C LYS A 175 14.03 -11.16 -7.29
N TYR A 176 14.50 -9.93 -7.12
CA TYR A 176 14.43 -8.89 -8.15
C TYR A 176 15.81 -8.45 -8.66
N GLY A 177 16.89 -8.81 -7.97
CA GLY A 177 18.25 -8.44 -8.36
C GLY A 177 18.56 -6.95 -8.19
N VAL A 178 17.79 -6.25 -7.34
CA VAL A 178 17.95 -4.83 -7.02
C VAL A 178 17.90 -4.63 -5.50
N GLU A 179 18.47 -3.54 -5.02
CA GLU A 179 18.27 -3.11 -3.63
C GLU A 179 16.85 -2.56 -3.44
N ALA A 180 16.33 -2.60 -2.21
CA ALA A 180 15.02 -2.05 -1.88
C ALA A 180 14.89 -0.56 -2.28
N GLY A 181 15.92 0.25 -2.01
CA GLY A 181 15.96 1.65 -2.41
C GLY A 181 15.95 1.88 -3.93
N GLN A 182 16.22 0.85 -4.74
CA GLN A 182 16.15 0.90 -6.21
C GLN A 182 14.83 0.34 -6.74
N TYR A 183 13.92 -0.16 -5.89
CA TYR A 183 12.73 -0.88 -6.33
C TYR A 183 11.75 0.01 -7.11
N ALA A 184 11.61 1.29 -6.73
CA ALA A 184 10.78 2.26 -7.45
C ALA A 184 11.32 2.51 -8.88
N ASP A 185 12.63 2.70 -9.02
CA ASP A 185 13.27 2.82 -10.33
C ASP A 185 13.16 1.54 -11.16
N PHE A 186 13.27 0.38 -10.51
CA PHE A 186 13.09 -0.92 -11.12
C PHE A 186 11.66 -1.08 -11.67
N ALA A 187 10.65 -0.70 -10.90
CA ALA A 187 9.24 -0.69 -11.30
C ALA A 187 9.00 0.31 -12.45
N THR A 188 9.58 1.52 -12.37
CA THR A 188 9.52 2.53 -13.44
C THR A 188 10.07 2.00 -14.77
N LEU A 189 11.22 1.31 -14.74
CA LEU A 189 11.84 0.77 -15.95
C LEU A 189 11.04 -0.40 -16.54
N ARG A 190 10.60 -1.34 -15.69
CA ARG A 190 9.89 -2.56 -16.14
C ARG A 190 8.42 -2.31 -16.50
N GLY A 191 7.83 -1.22 -16.00
CA GLY A 191 6.41 -0.91 -16.04
C GLY A 191 5.63 -1.61 -14.94
N ASP A 192 4.42 -1.12 -14.68
CA ASP A 192 3.48 -1.76 -13.75
C ASP A 192 2.08 -1.82 -14.36
N THR A 193 1.70 -3.01 -14.83
CA THR A 193 0.41 -3.21 -15.50
C THR A 193 -0.76 -2.99 -14.55
N SER A 194 -0.62 -3.35 -13.26
CA SER A 194 -1.68 -3.14 -12.28
C SER A 194 -2.02 -1.66 -12.14
N ASP A 195 -1.04 -0.77 -12.28
CA ASP A 195 -1.23 0.68 -12.22
C ASP A 195 -1.29 1.36 -13.59
N GLY A 196 -1.35 0.58 -14.68
CA GLY A 196 -1.43 1.15 -16.03
C GLY A 196 -0.17 1.89 -16.47
N LEU A 197 0.98 1.58 -15.87
CA LEU A 197 2.27 2.16 -16.19
C LEU A 197 2.99 1.30 -17.24
N PRO A 198 3.28 1.82 -18.45
CA PRO A 198 3.79 1.00 -19.55
C PRO A 198 5.26 0.58 -19.38
N GLY A 199 6.03 1.31 -18.58
CA GLY A 199 7.48 1.14 -18.49
C GLY A 199 8.23 1.50 -19.77
N VAL A 200 9.52 1.17 -19.81
CA VAL A 200 10.36 1.39 -20.99
C VAL A 200 10.23 0.22 -21.95
N ALA A 201 9.78 0.50 -23.18
CA ALA A 201 9.56 -0.52 -24.20
C ALA A 201 10.80 -1.42 -24.43
N GLY A 202 10.64 -2.72 -24.16
CA GLY A 202 11.69 -3.71 -24.31
C GLY A 202 12.74 -3.72 -23.19
N VAL A 203 12.49 -3.06 -22.06
CA VAL A 203 13.25 -3.17 -20.81
C VAL A 203 12.37 -3.91 -19.80
N GLY A 204 12.52 -5.24 -19.73
CA GLY A 204 11.89 -6.03 -18.68
C GLY A 204 12.76 -6.11 -17.42
N GLU A 205 12.27 -6.81 -16.39
CA GLU A 205 12.90 -6.96 -15.07
C GLU A 205 14.41 -7.21 -15.13
N LYS A 206 14.85 -8.22 -15.88
CA LYS A 206 16.29 -8.55 -15.99
C LYS A 206 17.13 -7.39 -16.52
N THR A 207 16.64 -6.67 -17.52
CA THR A 207 17.36 -5.54 -18.11
C THR A 207 17.36 -4.36 -17.14
N ALA A 208 16.24 -4.08 -16.48
CA ALA A 208 16.13 -3.04 -15.47
C ALA A 208 17.12 -3.28 -14.31
N ALA A 209 17.14 -4.48 -13.74
CA ALA A 209 18.08 -4.85 -12.67
C ALA A 209 19.55 -4.72 -13.12
N THR A 210 19.87 -5.14 -14.35
CA THR A 210 21.23 -4.99 -14.90
C THR A 210 21.63 -3.52 -15.05
N LEU A 211 20.71 -2.66 -15.48
CA LEU A 211 20.98 -1.23 -15.63
C LEU A 211 21.17 -0.57 -14.27
N LEU A 212 20.28 -0.83 -13.30
CA LEU A 212 20.37 -0.28 -11.95
C LEU A 212 21.62 -0.76 -11.21
N GLY A 213 21.98 -2.04 -11.34
CA GLY A 213 23.22 -2.56 -10.77
C GLY A 213 24.49 -1.91 -11.33
N ARG A 214 24.44 -1.35 -12.54
CA ARG A 214 25.60 -0.69 -13.20
C ARG A 214 25.62 0.82 -13.02
N PHE A 215 24.45 1.45 -13.04
CA PHE A 215 24.32 2.90 -13.14
C PHE A 215 23.61 3.52 -11.93
N GLY A 216 23.25 2.71 -10.93
CA GLY A 216 22.68 3.15 -9.66
C GLY A 216 21.17 3.35 -9.73
N ASP A 217 20.72 4.37 -10.47
CA ASP A 217 19.34 4.87 -10.47
C ASP A 217 18.92 5.32 -11.88
N VAL A 218 17.65 5.71 -12.05
CA VAL A 218 17.15 6.23 -13.34
C VAL A 218 17.95 7.45 -13.83
N PRO A 219 18.27 8.48 -13.00
CA PRO A 219 19.14 9.58 -13.39
C PRO A 219 20.52 9.13 -13.91
N GLY A 220 21.17 8.19 -13.26
CA GLY A 220 22.44 7.62 -13.67
C GLY A 220 22.34 6.85 -14.98
N ILE A 221 21.24 6.12 -15.21
CA ILE A 221 20.95 5.44 -16.47
C ILE A 221 20.76 6.45 -17.62
N LEU A 222 20.03 7.55 -17.39
CA LEU A 222 19.84 8.63 -18.36
C LEU A 222 21.18 9.31 -18.70
N ALA A 223 21.98 9.66 -17.69
CA ALA A 223 23.30 10.25 -17.87
C ALA A 223 24.23 9.31 -18.68
N ALA A 224 24.22 8.01 -18.38
CA ALA A 224 24.96 7.03 -19.15
C ALA A 224 24.44 6.93 -20.59
N ALA A 225 23.13 7.03 -20.83
CA ALA A 225 22.58 7.00 -22.17
C ALA A 225 23.02 8.21 -23.00
N ASP A 226 23.16 9.38 -22.39
CA ASP A 226 23.59 10.59 -23.07
C ASP A 226 25.10 10.69 -23.29
N ASP A 227 25.91 10.11 -22.42
CA ASP A 227 27.36 10.07 -22.60
C ASP A 227 27.79 9.03 -23.65
N PRO A 228 28.32 9.45 -24.83
CA PRO A 228 28.79 8.52 -25.86
C PRO A 228 30.03 7.72 -25.44
N ALA A 229 30.76 8.16 -24.40
CA ALA A 229 31.90 7.45 -23.85
C ALA A 229 31.50 6.36 -22.83
N SER A 230 30.24 6.35 -22.37
CA SER A 230 29.77 5.35 -21.41
C SER A 230 29.73 3.96 -22.04
N ASP A 231 29.87 2.95 -21.20
CA ASP A 231 29.84 1.54 -21.57
C ASP A 231 28.41 0.97 -21.71
N LEU A 232 27.39 1.83 -21.82
CA LEU A 232 26.02 1.43 -22.09
C LEU A 232 25.89 0.97 -23.54
N ALA A 233 25.45 -0.30 -23.70
CA ALA A 233 25.31 -0.93 -25.00
C ALA A 233 24.31 -0.20 -25.92
N PRO A 234 24.50 -0.23 -27.26
CA PRO A 234 23.67 0.53 -28.20
C PRO A 234 22.16 0.26 -28.12
N GLY A 235 21.77 -1.00 -27.88
CA GLY A 235 20.36 -1.41 -27.78
C GLY A 235 19.64 -0.77 -26.58
N PRO A 236 20.08 -1.05 -25.33
CA PRO A 236 19.55 -0.37 -24.14
C PRO A 236 19.64 1.14 -24.22
N ARG A 237 20.76 1.70 -24.71
CA ARG A 237 20.91 3.15 -24.90
C ARG A 237 19.79 3.75 -25.73
N ARG A 238 19.48 3.15 -26.89
CA ARG A 238 18.39 3.60 -27.75
C ARG A 238 17.05 3.55 -27.03
N LYS A 239 16.74 2.46 -26.34
CA LYS A 239 15.47 2.31 -25.59
C LYS A 239 15.29 3.36 -24.51
N ILE A 240 16.35 3.65 -23.75
CA ILE A 240 16.35 4.70 -22.71
C ILE A 240 16.13 6.07 -23.34
N LYS A 241 16.83 6.40 -24.44
CA LYS A 241 16.63 7.66 -25.16
C LYS A 241 15.23 7.81 -25.73
N ASP A 242 14.69 6.75 -26.33
CA ASP A 242 13.35 6.73 -26.91
C ASP A 242 12.26 6.89 -25.82
N ALA A 243 12.58 6.60 -24.54
CA ALA A 243 11.68 6.73 -23.40
C ALA A 243 12.04 7.90 -22.45
N ALA A 244 12.90 8.83 -22.86
CA ALA A 244 13.40 9.89 -22.00
C ALA A 244 12.28 10.77 -21.40
N ASP A 245 11.27 11.13 -22.19
CA ASP A 245 10.13 11.94 -21.72
C ASP A 245 9.32 11.21 -20.64
N TYR A 246 9.10 9.90 -20.81
CA TYR A 246 8.46 9.06 -19.79
C TYR A 246 9.32 8.98 -18.52
N LEU A 247 10.62 8.71 -18.67
CA LEU A 247 11.56 8.59 -17.55
C LEU A 247 11.80 9.92 -16.82
N ALA A 248 11.47 11.06 -17.43
CA ALA A 248 11.54 12.36 -16.77
C ALA A 248 10.43 12.57 -15.73
N VAL A 249 9.30 11.84 -15.85
CA VAL A 249 8.12 12.03 -14.98
C VAL A 249 7.73 10.78 -14.20
N ALA A 250 7.94 9.58 -14.76
CA ALA A 250 7.53 8.31 -14.17
C ALA A 250 8.13 8.00 -12.80
N PRO A 251 9.41 8.31 -12.50
CA PRO A 251 9.95 8.11 -11.16
C PRO A 251 9.15 8.82 -10.07
N ARG A 252 8.59 10.01 -10.37
CA ARG A 252 7.75 10.75 -9.42
C ARG A 252 6.37 10.12 -9.22
N VAL A 253 5.83 9.44 -10.24
CA VAL A 253 4.54 8.74 -10.14
C VAL A 253 4.68 7.43 -9.35
N VAL A 254 5.76 6.69 -9.59
CA VAL A 254 6.02 5.37 -8.97
C VAL A 254 6.55 5.49 -7.53
N ALA A 255 7.32 6.54 -7.24
CA ALA A 255 7.79 6.76 -5.88
C ALA A 255 6.64 7.19 -4.97
N VAL A 256 6.57 6.59 -3.78
CA VAL A 256 5.68 7.07 -2.72
C VAL A 256 6.26 8.33 -2.08
N ALA A 257 5.38 9.26 -1.69
CA ALA A 257 5.78 10.42 -0.89
C ALA A 257 6.29 9.97 0.49
N ARG A 258 7.22 10.74 1.06
CA ARG A 258 7.91 10.39 2.32
C ARG A 258 7.95 11.53 3.34
N ASP A 259 7.33 12.65 3.02
CA ASP A 259 7.47 13.92 3.72
C ASP A 259 6.15 14.70 3.80
N LEU A 260 5.02 14.00 3.78
CA LEU A 260 3.70 14.62 3.97
C LEU A 260 3.58 15.21 5.38
N ASP A 261 2.88 16.34 5.49
CA ASP A 261 2.43 16.86 6.78
C ASP A 261 1.15 16.12 7.18
N LEU A 262 1.27 15.21 8.14
CA LEU A 262 0.18 14.36 8.62
C LEU A 262 -0.39 14.85 9.96
N ASP A 263 -0.05 16.06 10.41
CA ASP A 263 -0.47 16.63 11.69
C ASP A 263 -0.04 15.81 12.94
N ALA A 264 1.02 15.01 12.81
CA ALA A 264 1.61 14.19 13.88
C ALA A 264 0.57 13.33 14.65
N PRO A 265 -0.10 12.36 13.98
CA PRO A 265 -1.20 11.61 14.55
C PRO A 265 -0.71 10.69 15.68
N ASP A 266 -1.52 10.52 16.73
CA ASP A 266 -1.25 9.51 17.76
C ASP A 266 -1.54 8.11 17.20
N LEU A 267 -0.50 7.31 17.01
CA LEU A 267 -0.60 5.95 16.48
C LEU A 267 -0.64 4.89 17.59
N THR A 268 -0.73 5.29 18.86
CA THR A 268 -0.73 4.35 19.99
C THR A 268 -1.90 3.38 19.86
N LEU A 269 -1.60 2.08 19.83
CA LEU A 269 -2.64 1.06 19.72
C LEU A 269 -3.42 0.97 21.05
N PRO A 270 -4.75 1.17 21.05
CA PRO A 270 -5.54 1.07 22.26
C PRO A 270 -5.57 -0.38 22.79
N LEU A 271 -5.36 -0.57 24.09
CA LEU A 271 -5.38 -1.89 24.74
C LEU A 271 -6.81 -2.43 24.98
N THR A 272 -7.81 -1.58 24.83
CA THR A 272 -9.25 -1.87 24.88
C THR A 272 -9.98 -0.89 23.98
N PRO A 273 -11.17 -1.22 23.46
CA PRO A 273 -11.95 -0.29 22.65
C PRO A 273 -12.11 1.08 23.30
N ALA A 274 -11.96 2.14 22.51
CA ALA A 274 -12.20 3.52 22.95
C ALA A 274 -13.67 3.76 23.35
N ASP A 275 -14.61 3.19 22.61
CA ASP A 275 -16.04 3.15 22.96
C ASP A 275 -16.58 1.70 22.92
N PRO A 276 -16.50 0.96 24.05
CA PRO A 276 -17.00 -0.40 24.13
C PRO A 276 -18.50 -0.53 23.86
N GLU A 277 -19.30 0.51 24.15
CA GLU A 277 -20.73 0.49 23.89
C GLU A 277 -21.03 0.65 22.40
N ALA A 278 -20.30 1.54 21.70
CA ALA A 278 -20.38 1.64 20.25
C ALA A 278 -19.94 0.34 19.55
N VAL A 279 -18.84 -0.27 19.98
CA VAL A 279 -18.41 -1.58 19.45
C VAL A 279 -19.51 -2.63 19.62
N ALA A 280 -20.15 -2.70 20.79
CA ALA A 280 -21.25 -3.65 21.02
C ALA A 280 -22.47 -3.37 20.12
N ARG A 281 -22.89 -2.11 19.98
CA ARG A 281 -23.99 -1.71 19.10
C ARG A 281 -23.70 -2.03 17.63
N LEU A 282 -22.52 -1.64 17.13
CA LEU A 282 -22.09 -1.91 15.76
C LEU A 282 -21.96 -3.42 15.51
N ALA A 283 -21.47 -4.18 16.50
CA ALA A 283 -21.37 -5.63 16.39
C ALA A 283 -22.73 -6.32 16.32
N GLU A 284 -23.75 -5.84 17.02
CA GLU A 284 -25.12 -6.32 16.90
C GLU A 284 -25.73 -5.91 15.54
N GLN A 285 -25.65 -4.63 15.21
CA GLN A 285 -26.20 -4.06 13.97
C GLN A 285 -25.64 -4.73 12.72
N TRP A 286 -24.34 -4.97 12.67
CA TRP A 286 -23.65 -5.50 11.48
C TRP A 286 -23.32 -6.99 11.57
N GLY A 287 -23.74 -7.68 12.63
CA GLY A 287 -23.43 -9.11 12.82
C GLY A 287 -21.95 -9.43 13.07
N LEU A 288 -21.21 -8.49 13.66
CA LEU A 288 -19.75 -8.56 13.88
C LEU A 288 -19.34 -9.07 15.28
N ASN A 289 -20.26 -9.65 16.06
CA ASN A 289 -20.00 -10.12 17.43
C ASN A 289 -18.71 -10.95 17.57
N SER A 290 -18.52 -11.93 16.68
CA SER A 290 -17.37 -12.84 16.73
C SER A 290 -16.04 -12.18 16.35
N PRO A 291 -15.90 -11.46 15.21
CA PRO A 291 -14.65 -10.75 14.88
C PRO A 291 -14.33 -9.62 15.85
N ALA A 292 -15.34 -8.87 16.32
CA ALA A 292 -15.14 -7.81 17.31
C ALA A 292 -14.59 -8.39 18.63
N ALA A 293 -15.16 -9.49 19.13
CA ALA A 293 -14.68 -10.15 20.34
C ALA A 293 -13.22 -10.65 20.20
N ARG A 294 -12.83 -11.20 19.05
CA ARG A 294 -11.45 -11.61 18.79
C ARG A 294 -10.48 -10.43 18.81
N LEU A 295 -10.88 -9.29 18.23
CA LEU A 295 -10.04 -8.10 18.27
C LEU A 295 -9.90 -7.57 19.70
N VAL A 296 -10.99 -7.52 20.48
CA VAL A 296 -10.93 -7.15 21.91
C VAL A 296 -9.98 -8.06 22.69
N GLU A 297 -10.05 -9.38 22.45
CA GLU A 297 -9.14 -10.35 23.07
C GLU A 297 -7.69 -10.08 22.71
N ALA A 298 -7.39 -9.87 21.42
CA ALA A 298 -6.04 -9.57 20.93
C ALA A 298 -5.47 -8.29 21.56
N LEU A 299 -6.26 -7.21 21.62
CA LEU A 299 -5.85 -5.94 22.23
C LEU A 299 -5.61 -6.10 23.74
N THR A 300 -6.52 -6.78 24.44
CA THR A 300 -6.42 -6.97 25.89
C THR A 300 -5.21 -7.84 26.26
N ALA A 301 -4.82 -8.78 25.41
CA ALA A 301 -3.65 -9.63 25.59
C ALA A 301 -2.30 -8.91 25.45
N LEU A 302 -2.30 -7.64 25.01
CA LEU A 302 -1.11 -6.78 24.99
C LEU A 302 -0.76 -6.16 26.36
N ARG A 303 -1.70 -6.20 27.31
CA ARG A 303 -1.50 -5.70 28.69
C ARG A 303 -0.44 -6.47 29.48
#